data_AF-A0A661LEJ7-F1
#
_entry.id   AF-A0A661LEJ7-F1
#
_cell.length_a   1.000
_cell.length_b   1.000
_cell.length_c   1.000
_cell.angle_alpha   90.00
_cell.angle_beta   90.00
_cell.angle_gamma   90.00
#
_symmetry.space_group_name_H-M   'P 1'
#
loop_
_entity.id
_entity.type
_entity.pdbx_description
1 polymer ?
#
loop_
_entity_poly.entity_id
_entity_poly.type
_entity_poly.pdbx_seq_one_letter_code
_entity_poly.pdbx_strand_id
1 'polypeptide(L)'
;MKEETKRIPILQVSELETRRIEATVVREFSLTILLNNHELVTLLCSPKNLRYLVAGFLVSEGLIKGKGDIKKILIDNQGGVAHVETPENEGFSSEILFKHLLASSGGRGDSPSSTANAKGKTRITSKIQISRHEVFAMMAEFVHRSELYKATGGVHSAALCAQTGILLFAEDIGRHNAIDKIFGQCLLEDIPTTDRIIFTSGRISSEILLKVAKRNIPVIISKSAPTNLGVRLADDLGVTLLIVKTRASLLSGIVRLVKEAHSYDVPEVIALPIIGGNPDYLEWMGKEVKQSAG
;
A
#
# COMPACT_ATOMS: atom_id res chain seq x y z
N MET A 1 -4.48 -17.59 2.19
CA MET A 1 -3.22 -18.11 1.61
C MET A 1 -3.41 -19.07 0.43
N LYS A 2 -4.10 -20.22 0.54
CA LYS A 2 -4.24 -21.18 -0.59
C LYS A 2 -4.74 -20.56 -1.91
N GLU A 3 -5.68 -19.63 -1.85
CA GLU A 3 -6.23 -18.96 -3.04
C GLU A 3 -5.35 -17.83 -3.59
N GLU A 4 -4.38 -17.36 -2.81
CA GLU A 4 -3.52 -16.20 -3.11
C GLU A 4 -2.13 -16.62 -3.60
N THR A 5 -1.80 -17.91 -3.52
CA THR A 5 -0.48 -18.45 -3.88
C THR A 5 -0.59 -19.64 -4.83
N LYS A 6 0.45 -19.88 -5.63
CA LYS A 6 0.65 -21.12 -6.40
C LYS A 6 2.02 -21.68 -6.09
N ARG A 7 2.14 -23.02 -6.11
CA ARG A 7 3.44 -23.68 -6.19
C ARG A 7 3.78 -23.93 -7.65
N ILE A 8 4.95 -23.50 -8.07
CA ILE A 8 5.41 -23.61 -9.45
C ILE A 8 6.83 -24.19 -9.43
N PRO A 9 7.15 -25.16 -10.30
CA PRO A 9 8.52 -25.63 -10.47
C PRO A 9 9.39 -24.50 -11.05
N ILE A 10 10.48 -24.18 -10.36
CA ILE A 10 11.48 -23.21 -10.82
C ILE A 10 12.86 -23.84 -10.87
N LEU A 11 13.73 -23.25 -11.68
CA LEU A 11 15.16 -23.54 -11.68
C LEU A 11 15.86 -22.54 -10.77
N GLN A 12 16.33 -22.99 -9.61
CA GLN A 12 17.17 -22.18 -8.73
C GLN A 12 18.64 -22.39 -9.10
N VAL A 13 19.32 -21.29 -9.43
CA VAL A 13 20.75 -21.27 -9.77
C VAL A 13 21.51 -20.54 -8.67
N SER A 14 22.59 -21.16 -8.19
CA SER A 14 23.57 -20.57 -7.27
C SER A 14 24.97 -20.69 -7.88
N GLU A 15 25.99 -20.15 -7.22
CA GLU A 15 27.38 -20.31 -7.66
C GLU A 15 27.85 -21.78 -7.67
N LEU A 16 27.22 -22.65 -6.87
CA LEU A 16 27.66 -24.03 -6.66
C LEU A 16 26.81 -25.06 -7.41
N GLU A 17 25.51 -24.82 -7.56
CA GLU A 17 24.58 -25.78 -8.12
C GLU A 17 23.40 -25.14 -8.85
N THR A 18 22.81 -25.94 -9.74
CA THR A 18 21.51 -25.68 -10.36
C THR A 18 20.54 -26.79 -9.96
N ARG A 19 19.42 -26.43 -9.32
CA ARG A 19 18.41 -27.39 -8.84
C ARG A 19 17.00 -26.99 -9.23
N ARG A 20 16.15 -27.99 -9.46
CA ARG A 20 14.70 -27.81 -9.64
C ARG A 20 14.02 -27.87 -8.28
N ILE A 21 13.27 -26.83 -7.93
CA ILE A 21 12.52 -26.76 -6.66
C ILE A 21 11.09 -26.28 -6.92
N GLU A 22 10.17 -26.58 -6.01
CA GLU A 22 8.83 -25.99 -5.98
C GLU A 22 8.86 -24.70 -5.17
N ALA A 23 8.64 -23.55 -5.83
CA ALA A 23 8.58 -22.25 -5.17
C ALA A 23 7.13 -21.80 -4.99
N THR A 24 6.84 -21.17 -3.85
CA THR A 24 5.55 -20.53 -3.60
C THR A 24 5.58 -19.11 -4.15
N VAL A 25 4.73 -18.82 -5.12
CA VAL A 25 4.59 -17.50 -5.75
C VAL A 25 3.20 -16.94 -5.49
N VAL A 26 3.08 -15.61 -5.45
CA VAL A 26 1.77 -14.95 -5.39
C VAL A 26 1.00 -15.19 -6.70
N ARG A 27 -0.32 -15.34 -6.59
CA ARG A 27 -1.21 -15.37 -7.75
C ARG A 27 -1.55 -13.96 -8.18
N GLU A 28 -1.17 -13.64 -9.42
CA GLU A 28 -1.68 -12.49 -10.13
C GLU A 28 -3.06 -12.78 -10.70
N PHE A 29 -3.98 -11.84 -10.51
CA PHE A 29 -5.36 -11.89 -10.93
C PHE A 29 -5.73 -10.61 -11.65
N SER A 30 -6.26 -10.74 -12.86
CA SER A 30 -6.76 -9.63 -13.65
C SER A 30 -8.22 -9.37 -13.28
N LEU A 31 -8.51 -8.19 -12.73
CA LEU A 31 -9.86 -7.76 -12.38
C LEU A 31 -10.28 -6.56 -13.23
N THR A 32 -11.23 -6.76 -14.14
CA THR A 32 -11.86 -5.71 -14.94
C THR A 32 -13.07 -5.15 -14.19
N ILE A 33 -13.08 -3.84 -13.93
CA ILE A 33 -14.19 -3.14 -13.28
C ILE A 33 -15.08 -2.54 -14.37
N LEU A 34 -16.36 -2.92 -14.39
CA LEU A 34 -17.40 -2.27 -15.16
C LEU A 34 -18.22 -1.37 -14.25
N LEU A 35 -18.33 -0.10 -14.61
CA LEU A 35 -19.16 0.88 -13.89
C LEU A 35 -20.35 1.23 -14.78
N ASN A 36 -21.56 0.94 -14.31
CA ASN A 36 -22.80 1.12 -15.07
C ASN A 36 -22.72 0.53 -16.49
N ASN A 37 -22.23 -0.71 -16.60
CA ASN A 37 -22.02 -1.47 -17.85
C ASN A 37 -20.93 -0.95 -18.80
N HIS A 38 -20.14 0.04 -18.40
CA HIS A 38 -18.99 0.49 -19.17
C HIS A 38 -17.67 0.03 -18.53
N GLU A 39 -16.77 -0.54 -19.32
CA GLU A 39 -15.46 -1.00 -18.85
C GLU A 39 -14.58 0.17 -18.40
N LEU A 40 -14.31 0.28 -17.11
CA LEU A 40 -13.58 1.40 -16.53
C LEU A 40 -12.07 1.18 -16.51
N VAL A 41 -11.62 0.02 -16.02
CA VAL A 41 -10.21 -0.29 -15.81
C VAL A 41 -10.02 -1.79 -15.63
N THR A 42 -8.83 -2.30 -15.99
CA THR A 42 -8.38 -3.63 -15.59
C THR A 42 -7.19 -3.52 -14.63
N LEU A 43 -7.34 -4.09 -13.44
CA LEU A 43 -6.34 -4.08 -12.36
C LEU A 43 -5.65 -5.44 -12.27
N LEU A 44 -4.32 -5.44 -12.24
CA LEU A 44 -3.54 -6.61 -11.81
C LEU A 44 -3.43 -6.60 -10.29
N CYS A 45 -3.99 -7.61 -9.64
CA CYS A 45 -4.16 -7.65 -8.20
C CYS A 45 -4.04 -9.06 -7.63
N SER A 46 -4.09 -9.18 -6.30
CA SER A 46 -4.23 -10.48 -5.62
C SER A 46 -5.72 -10.85 -5.50
N PRO A 47 -6.10 -12.13 -5.65
CA PRO A 47 -7.49 -12.59 -5.74
C PRO A 47 -8.20 -12.66 -4.38
N LYS A 48 -8.00 -11.66 -3.51
CA LYS A 48 -8.62 -11.59 -2.18
C LYS A 48 -9.13 -10.19 -1.91
N ASN A 49 -10.26 -10.10 -1.20
CA ASN A 49 -10.88 -8.83 -0.80
C ASN A 49 -11.18 -7.92 -2.01
N LEU A 50 -11.55 -8.52 -3.15
CA LEU A 50 -11.80 -7.82 -4.41
C LEU A 50 -12.92 -6.77 -4.26
N ARG A 51 -13.92 -7.03 -3.42
CA ARG A 51 -14.99 -6.06 -3.12
C ARG A 51 -14.46 -4.77 -2.50
N TYR A 52 -13.51 -4.89 -1.58
CA TYR A 52 -12.85 -3.73 -1.00
C TYR A 52 -11.92 -3.06 -2.01
N LEU A 53 -11.21 -3.82 -2.84
CA LEU A 53 -10.39 -3.25 -3.91
C LEU A 53 -11.24 -2.38 -4.86
N VAL A 54 -12.38 -2.89 -5.32
CA VAL A 54 -13.29 -2.17 -6.24
C VAL A 54 -13.83 -0.90 -5.60
N ALA A 55 -14.42 -1.00 -4.40
CA ALA A 55 -14.96 0.17 -3.71
C ALA A 55 -13.87 1.21 -3.39
N GLY A 56 -12.70 0.74 -2.99
CA GLY A 56 -11.52 1.53 -2.71
C GLY A 56 -11.00 2.29 -3.92
N PHE A 57 -10.88 1.60 -5.06
CA PHE A 57 -10.46 2.21 -6.32
C PHE A 57 -11.41 3.35 -6.71
N LEU A 58 -12.73 3.10 -6.70
CA LEU A 58 -13.72 4.10 -7.09
C LEU A 58 -13.65 5.36 -6.20
N VAL A 59 -13.53 5.21 -4.89
CA VAL A 59 -13.44 6.36 -3.97
C VAL A 59 -12.09 7.07 -4.08
N SER A 60 -11.00 6.33 -4.26
CA SER A 60 -9.65 6.88 -4.45
C SER A 60 -9.55 7.72 -5.73
N GLU A 61 -10.17 7.26 -6.82
CA GLU A 61 -10.23 8.00 -8.09
C GLU A 61 -11.25 9.16 -8.05
N GLY A 62 -12.15 9.18 -7.05
CA GLY A 62 -13.18 10.21 -6.91
C GLY A 62 -14.41 9.98 -7.77
N LEU A 63 -14.62 8.74 -8.22
CA LEU A 63 -15.79 8.31 -9.00
C LEU A 63 -17.04 8.16 -8.12
N ILE A 64 -16.83 7.94 -6.82
CA ILE A 64 -17.85 7.98 -5.79
C ILE A 64 -17.37 8.82 -4.62
N LYS A 65 -18.31 9.44 -3.90
CA LYS A 65 -18.05 10.21 -2.67
C LYS A 65 -18.19 9.33 -1.44
N GLY A 66 -19.15 8.42 -1.45
CA GLY A 66 -19.51 7.61 -0.29
C GLY A 66 -20.14 6.26 -0.62
N LYS A 67 -20.38 5.45 0.41
CA LYS A 67 -21.06 4.14 0.29
C LYS A 67 -22.45 4.25 -0.32
N GLY A 68 -23.16 5.36 -0.08
CA GLY A 68 -24.49 5.64 -0.64
C GLY A 68 -24.52 5.80 -2.17
N ASP A 69 -23.36 6.04 -2.80
CA ASP A 69 -23.26 6.11 -4.26
C ASP A 69 -23.16 4.71 -4.91
N ILE A 70 -23.10 3.64 -4.11
CA ILE A 70 -23.00 2.26 -4.58
C ILE A 70 -24.35 1.58 -4.38
N LYS A 71 -25.05 1.27 -5.49
CA LYS A 71 -26.25 0.42 -5.45
C LYS A 71 -25.85 -1.04 -5.29
N LYS A 72 -24.85 -1.48 -6.05
CA LYS A 72 -24.48 -2.89 -6.13
C LYS A 72 -23.02 -3.07 -6.56
N ILE A 73 -22.37 -4.09 -6.00
CA ILE A 73 -21.09 -4.63 -6.49
C ILE A 73 -21.27 -6.14 -6.61
N LEU A 74 -21.13 -6.67 -7.82
CA LEU A 74 -21.08 -8.09 -8.13
C LEU A 74 -19.69 -8.44 -8.64
N ILE A 75 -19.10 -9.53 -8.14
CA ILE A 75 -17.75 -9.95 -8.51
C ILE A 75 -17.82 -11.38 -9.02
N ASP A 76 -17.44 -11.56 -10.26
CA ASP A 76 -17.13 -12.85 -10.82
C ASP A 76 -15.67 -13.20 -10.52
N ASN A 77 -15.47 -13.98 -9.46
CA ASN A 77 -14.15 -14.43 -9.01
C ASN A 77 -13.47 -15.38 -10.02
N GLN A 78 -14.21 -15.98 -10.96
CA GLN A 78 -13.63 -16.85 -11.99
C GLN A 78 -13.34 -16.08 -13.27
N GLY A 79 -14.28 -15.26 -13.73
CA GLY A 79 -14.17 -14.46 -14.95
C GLY A 79 -13.30 -13.22 -14.82
N GLY A 80 -12.97 -12.78 -13.60
CA GLY A 80 -12.13 -11.60 -13.40
C GLY A 80 -12.87 -10.29 -13.68
N VAL A 81 -14.17 -10.25 -13.38
CA VAL A 81 -15.02 -9.10 -13.70
C VAL A 81 -15.78 -8.62 -12.46
N ALA A 82 -15.74 -7.32 -12.20
CA ALA A 82 -16.54 -6.67 -11.17
C ALA A 82 -17.54 -5.70 -11.81
N HIS A 83 -18.84 -5.99 -11.67
CA HIS A 83 -19.91 -5.09 -12.07
C HIS A 83 -20.30 -4.19 -10.90
N VAL A 84 -20.24 -2.88 -11.12
CA VAL A 84 -20.62 -1.86 -10.16
C VAL A 84 -21.77 -1.03 -10.73
N GLU A 85 -22.83 -0.91 -9.94
CA GLU A 85 -23.98 -0.06 -10.25
C GLU A 85 -23.99 1.14 -9.29
N THR A 86 -24.11 2.35 -9.84
CA THR A 86 -24.29 3.60 -9.09
C THR A 86 -25.60 4.27 -9.51
N PRO A 87 -26.12 5.25 -8.76
CA PRO A 87 -27.18 6.12 -9.26
C PRO A 87 -26.74 6.79 -10.57
N GLU A 88 -27.66 6.86 -11.54
CA GLU A 88 -27.47 7.69 -12.73
C GLU A 88 -27.44 9.15 -12.25
N ASN A 89 -26.30 9.80 -12.40
CA ASN A 89 -26.16 11.22 -12.18
C ASN A 89 -25.51 11.82 -13.43
N GLU A 90 -26.08 12.93 -13.91
CA GLU A 90 -25.76 13.66 -15.16
C GLU A 90 -24.32 14.20 -15.27
N GLY A 91 -23.39 13.79 -14.40
CA GLY A 91 -22.00 14.24 -14.35
C GLY A 91 -20.95 13.22 -14.79
N PHE A 92 -21.35 12.00 -15.15
CA PHE A 92 -20.43 11.01 -15.71
C PHE A 92 -20.20 11.32 -17.20
N SER A 93 -19.38 12.32 -17.50
CA SER A 93 -18.94 12.56 -18.88
C SER A 93 -18.11 11.36 -19.34
N SER A 94 -18.72 10.50 -20.15
CA SER A 94 -18.13 9.29 -20.74
C SER A 94 -16.86 9.55 -21.56
N GLU A 95 -16.52 10.80 -21.84
CA GLU A 95 -15.34 11.18 -22.62
C GLU A 95 -14.04 11.25 -21.80
N ILE A 96 -14.08 11.37 -20.46
CA ILE A 96 -12.89 11.71 -19.66
C ILE A 96 -12.16 10.49 -19.07
N LEU A 97 -12.80 9.30 -19.00
CA LEU A 97 -12.33 8.21 -18.14
C LEU A 97 -12.01 6.88 -18.83
N PHE A 98 -12.43 6.70 -20.08
CA PHE A 98 -12.40 5.41 -20.78
C PHE A 98 -11.22 5.29 -21.74
N LYS A 99 -10.01 5.17 -21.17
CA LYS A 99 -8.91 4.53 -21.89
C LYS A 99 -8.60 3.23 -21.15
N HIS A 100 -8.61 2.11 -21.88
CA HIS A 100 -8.16 0.77 -21.47
C HIS A 100 -6.72 0.80 -20.94
N LEU A 101 -6.52 1.39 -19.77
CA LEU A 101 -5.24 1.45 -19.09
C LEU A 101 -5.18 0.26 -18.16
N LEU A 102 -4.29 -0.68 -18.47
CA LEU A 102 -3.82 -1.64 -17.50
C LEU A 102 -3.09 -0.84 -16.42
N ALA A 103 -3.71 -0.68 -15.25
CA ALA A 103 -3.06 -0.08 -14.10
C ALA A 103 -2.12 -1.14 -13.47
N SER A 104 -1.03 -1.44 -14.19
CA SER A 104 0.04 -2.31 -13.71
C SER A 104 0.80 -1.58 -12.62
N SER A 105 0.39 -1.78 -11.36
CA SER A 105 1.16 -1.47 -10.14
C SER A 105 1.73 -0.04 -9.98
N GLY A 106 1.42 0.91 -10.87
CA GLY A 106 2.20 2.13 -11.04
C GLY A 106 1.45 3.26 -11.71
N GLY A 107 0.33 3.67 -11.11
CA GLY A 107 -0.32 4.94 -11.42
C GLY A 107 -1.01 4.98 -12.78
N ARG A 108 -1.99 5.86 -12.89
CA ARG A 108 -2.46 6.29 -14.22
C ARG A 108 -1.37 7.24 -14.74
N GLY A 109 -0.68 6.88 -15.81
CA GLY A 109 0.13 7.84 -16.56
C GLY A 109 -0.72 9.07 -16.88
N ASP A 110 -0.34 10.22 -16.32
CA ASP A 110 -0.99 11.53 -16.40
C ASP A 110 -2.52 11.50 -16.57
N SER A 111 -3.24 11.26 -15.48
CA SER A 111 -4.63 11.72 -15.40
C SER A 111 -4.62 13.25 -15.19
N PRO A 112 -5.29 14.06 -16.05
CA PRO A 112 -5.39 15.52 -15.87
C PRO A 112 -5.99 15.94 -14.52
N SER A 113 -6.66 15.02 -13.82
CA SER A 113 -7.37 15.26 -12.57
C SER A 113 -6.54 15.15 -11.29
N SER A 114 -5.33 14.56 -11.32
CA SER A 114 -4.55 14.28 -10.11
C SER A 114 -3.55 15.37 -9.72
N THR A 115 -2.98 16.09 -10.69
CA THR A 115 -2.01 17.17 -10.43
C THR A 115 -2.62 18.57 -10.42
N ALA A 116 -3.75 18.79 -11.11
CA ALA A 116 -4.40 20.11 -11.18
C ALA A 116 -5.20 20.50 -9.91
N ASN A 117 -5.56 19.53 -9.05
CA ASN A 117 -6.52 19.73 -7.95
C ASN A 117 -5.89 19.85 -6.54
N ALA A 118 -4.58 20.14 -6.43
CA ALA A 118 -3.96 20.45 -5.14
C ALA A 118 -4.12 21.93 -4.74
N LYS A 119 -4.33 22.83 -5.71
CA LYS A 119 -4.58 24.25 -5.43
C LYS A 119 -6.01 24.42 -4.86
N GLY A 120 -6.11 24.71 -3.57
CA GLY A 120 -7.38 25.02 -2.88
C GLY A 120 -7.89 23.97 -1.91
N LYS A 121 -7.15 22.88 -1.65
CA LYS A 121 -7.53 21.93 -0.58
C LYS A 121 -7.13 22.45 0.79
N THR A 122 -8.04 22.32 1.75
CA THR A 122 -7.79 22.62 3.16
C THR A 122 -6.69 21.71 3.70
N ARG A 123 -5.67 22.31 4.33
CA ARG A 123 -4.61 21.58 5.02
C ARG A 123 -5.23 20.68 6.09
N ILE A 124 -4.85 19.40 6.11
CA ILE A 124 -5.31 18.45 7.11
C ILE A 124 -4.74 18.89 8.46
N THR A 125 -5.62 19.06 9.43
CA THR A 125 -5.25 19.33 10.82
C THR A 125 -5.64 18.13 11.67
N SER A 126 -4.73 17.69 12.53
CA SER A 126 -4.99 16.60 13.46
C SER A 126 -4.21 16.84 14.74
N LYS A 127 -4.76 16.37 15.86
CA LYS A 127 -4.11 16.35 17.16
C LYS A 127 -3.43 15.02 17.46
N ILE A 128 -3.43 14.08 16.49
CA ILE A 128 -2.81 12.78 16.69
C ILE A 128 -1.34 12.94 17.04
N GLN A 129 -0.93 12.32 18.12
CA GLN A 129 0.46 12.20 18.52
C GLN A 129 0.81 10.72 18.53
N ILE A 130 2.00 10.40 18.03
CA ILE A 130 2.52 9.05 18.06
C ILE A 130 3.98 9.11 18.50
N SER A 131 4.30 8.37 19.56
CA SER A 131 5.66 8.27 20.06
C SER A 131 6.51 7.41 19.15
N ARG A 132 7.82 7.62 19.21
CA ARG A 132 8.80 6.76 18.52
C ARG A 132 8.60 5.28 18.86
N HIS A 133 8.34 4.96 20.13
CA HIS A 133 8.12 3.58 20.58
C HIS A 133 6.91 2.95 19.88
N GLU A 134 5.79 3.65 19.82
CA GLU A 134 4.57 3.19 19.14
C GLU A 134 4.79 3.00 17.64
N VAL A 135 5.53 3.90 16.97
CA VAL A 135 5.88 3.74 15.55
C VAL A 135 6.63 2.43 15.31
N PHE A 136 7.66 2.14 16.11
CA PHE A 136 8.45 0.93 15.94
C PHE A 136 7.69 -0.34 16.32
N ALA A 137 6.89 -0.30 17.39
CA ALA A 137 6.03 -1.42 17.78
C ALA A 137 5.00 -1.76 16.69
N MET A 138 4.31 -0.75 16.15
CA MET A 138 3.37 -0.96 15.04
C MET A 138 4.06 -1.37 13.75
N MET A 139 5.28 -0.90 13.47
CA MET A 139 6.04 -1.36 12.32
C MET A 139 6.42 -2.85 12.45
N ALA A 140 6.80 -3.29 13.66
CA ALA A 140 7.07 -4.69 13.93
C ALA A 140 5.80 -5.56 13.74
N GLU A 141 4.66 -5.10 14.27
CA GLU A 141 3.37 -5.77 14.07
C GLU A 141 2.96 -5.79 12.59
N PHE A 142 3.15 -4.68 11.87
CA PHE A 142 2.85 -4.56 10.45
C PHE A 142 3.63 -5.57 9.63
N VAL A 143 4.94 -5.67 9.85
CA VAL A 143 5.79 -6.69 9.21
C VAL A 143 5.37 -8.09 9.65
N HIS A 144 4.96 -8.27 10.91
CA HIS A 144 4.49 -9.57 11.40
C HIS A 144 3.21 -10.03 10.68
N ARG A 145 2.24 -9.12 10.43
CA ARG A 145 0.99 -9.42 9.73
C ARG A 145 1.15 -9.63 8.22
N SER A 146 2.28 -9.24 7.62
CA SER A 146 2.60 -9.41 6.18
C SER A 146 2.91 -10.87 5.78
N GLU A 147 1.99 -11.81 6.04
CA GLU A 147 2.19 -13.23 5.80
C GLU A 147 2.40 -13.57 4.32
N LEU A 148 1.62 -12.98 3.41
CA LEU A 148 1.74 -13.25 1.98
C LEU A 148 3.05 -12.70 1.43
N TYR A 149 3.49 -11.52 1.91
CA TYR A 149 4.81 -11.00 1.60
C TYR A 149 5.91 -11.92 2.12
N LYS A 150 5.85 -12.39 3.37
CA LYS A 150 6.86 -13.33 3.91
C LYS A 150 6.94 -14.62 3.10
N ALA A 151 5.79 -15.12 2.64
CA ALA A 151 5.72 -16.37 1.89
C ALA A 151 6.20 -16.25 0.43
N THR A 152 6.08 -15.06 -0.19
CA THR A 152 6.24 -14.93 -1.66
C THR A 152 7.17 -13.80 -2.11
N GLY A 153 7.42 -12.80 -1.26
CA GLY A 153 8.10 -11.55 -1.61
C GLY A 153 7.38 -10.67 -2.65
N GLY A 154 6.26 -11.14 -3.21
CA GLY A 154 5.65 -10.60 -4.43
C GLY A 154 4.49 -9.62 -4.21
N VAL A 155 4.29 -9.13 -2.99
CA VAL A 155 3.18 -8.24 -2.64
C VAL A 155 3.61 -7.02 -1.83
N HIS A 156 2.74 -6.03 -1.83
CA HIS A 156 2.76 -4.89 -0.93
C HIS A 156 1.68 -5.04 0.14
N SER A 157 2.03 -4.70 1.38
CA SER A 157 1.07 -4.55 2.48
C SER A 157 0.71 -3.08 2.71
N ALA A 158 -0.51 -2.85 3.20
CA ALA A 158 -1.00 -1.58 3.74
C ALA A 158 -1.84 -1.84 5.00
N ALA A 159 -1.85 -0.90 5.93
CA ALA A 159 -2.60 -1.03 7.17
C ALA A 159 -3.15 0.30 7.66
N LEU A 160 -4.39 0.30 8.16
CA LEU A 160 -4.96 1.40 8.91
C LEU A 160 -4.76 1.14 10.40
N CYS A 161 -4.21 2.12 11.10
CA CYS A 161 -3.90 2.01 12.51
C CYS A 161 -4.60 3.10 13.31
N ALA A 162 -5.05 2.74 14.51
CA ALA A 162 -5.22 3.67 15.62
C ALA A 162 -3.87 3.83 16.33
N GLN A 163 -3.79 4.73 17.32
CA GLN A 163 -2.62 4.84 18.18
C GLN A 163 -2.32 3.52 18.94
N THR A 164 -3.37 2.74 19.24
CA THR A 164 -3.29 1.51 20.03
C THR A 164 -2.96 0.26 19.23
N GLY A 165 -2.92 0.32 17.88
CA GLY A 165 -2.59 -0.83 17.05
C GLY A 165 -3.25 -0.84 15.66
N ILE A 166 -3.02 -1.94 14.95
CA ILE A 166 -3.51 -2.15 13.59
C ILE A 166 -5.00 -2.52 13.60
N LEU A 167 -5.83 -1.67 13.00
CA LEU A 167 -7.27 -1.88 12.82
C LEU A 167 -7.55 -2.75 11.59
N LEU A 168 -6.96 -2.38 10.46
CA LEU A 168 -7.17 -3.03 9.17
C LEU A 168 -5.83 -3.37 8.53
N PHE A 169 -5.77 -4.49 7.82
CA PHE A 169 -4.57 -4.94 7.11
C PHE A 169 -4.96 -5.55 5.77
N ALA A 170 -4.24 -5.17 4.72
CA ALA A 170 -4.46 -5.67 3.37
C ALA A 170 -3.13 -5.89 2.65
N GLU A 171 -3.09 -6.93 1.82
CA GLU A 171 -1.97 -7.19 0.92
C GLU A 171 -2.47 -7.23 -0.52
N ASP A 172 -1.63 -6.76 -1.43
CA ASP A 172 -1.86 -6.86 -2.86
C ASP A 172 -0.56 -6.77 -3.66
N ILE A 173 -0.52 -7.33 -4.86
CA ILE A 173 0.60 -7.18 -5.80
C ILE A 173 0.87 -5.70 -6.06
N GLY A 174 -0.19 -4.89 -6.23
CA GLY A 174 -0.08 -3.44 -6.40
C GLY A 174 -0.07 -2.68 -5.08
N ARG A 175 0.93 -1.81 -4.86
CA ARG A 175 0.94 -0.91 -3.69
C ARG A 175 -0.30 0.00 -3.60
N HIS A 176 -0.83 0.43 -4.75
CA HIS A 176 -2.05 1.23 -4.82
C HIS A 176 -3.25 0.40 -4.40
N ASN A 177 -3.37 -0.82 -4.94
CA ASN A 177 -4.43 -1.75 -4.62
C ASN A 177 -4.46 -2.12 -3.13
N ALA A 178 -3.30 -2.29 -2.50
CA ALA A 178 -3.23 -2.56 -1.06
C ALA A 178 -3.87 -1.43 -0.24
N ILE A 179 -3.60 -0.16 -0.59
CA ILE A 179 -4.25 1.00 0.04
C ILE A 179 -5.72 1.09 -0.34
N ASP A 180 -6.08 0.85 -1.60
CA ASP A 180 -7.47 0.88 -2.04
C ASP A 180 -8.29 -0.17 -1.30
N LYS A 181 -7.76 -1.38 -1.06
CA LYS A 181 -8.43 -2.39 -0.21
C LYS A 181 -8.70 -1.87 1.20
N ILE A 182 -7.75 -1.16 1.82
CA ILE A 182 -7.99 -0.52 3.13
C ILE A 182 -9.12 0.49 3.02
N PHE A 183 -9.08 1.39 2.03
CA PHE A 183 -10.09 2.45 1.89
C PHE A 183 -11.47 1.94 1.50
N GLY A 184 -11.55 0.90 0.68
CA GLY A 184 -12.80 0.26 0.35
C GLY A 184 -13.38 -0.49 1.55
N GLN A 185 -12.55 -1.12 2.38
CA GLN A 185 -13.02 -1.69 3.63
C GLN A 185 -13.54 -0.60 4.57
N CYS A 186 -12.79 0.50 4.74
CA CYS A 186 -13.27 1.64 5.53
C CYS A 186 -14.60 2.19 5.02
N LEU A 187 -14.76 2.29 3.71
CA LEU A 187 -15.97 2.79 3.08
C LEU A 187 -17.16 1.86 3.31
N LEU A 188 -16.98 0.56 3.08
CA LEU A 188 -18.08 -0.40 3.13
C LEU A 188 -18.48 -0.80 4.56
N GLU A 189 -17.54 -0.75 5.50
CA GLU A 189 -17.74 -1.09 6.92
C GLU A 189 -17.87 0.15 7.81
N ASP A 190 -17.96 1.34 7.21
CA ASP A 190 -18.17 2.61 7.91
C ASP A 190 -17.08 2.89 8.98
N ILE A 191 -15.84 2.46 8.71
CA ILE A 191 -14.69 2.64 9.61
C ILE A 191 -14.10 4.04 9.38
N PRO A 192 -14.04 4.90 10.41
CA PRO A 192 -13.54 6.26 10.28
C PRO A 192 -12.02 6.27 9.99
N THR A 193 -11.63 7.11 9.04
CA THR A 193 -10.23 7.33 8.65
C THR A 193 -9.64 8.61 9.26
N THR A 194 -10.46 9.48 9.83
CA THR A 194 -10.01 10.68 10.55
C THR A 194 -9.25 10.29 11.81
N ASP A 195 -8.17 11.01 12.12
CA ASP A 195 -7.28 10.72 13.25
C ASP A 195 -6.81 9.26 13.25
N ARG A 196 -6.42 8.78 12.06
CA ARG A 196 -5.78 7.47 11.86
C ARG A 196 -4.39 7.64 11.26
N ILE A 197 -3.66 6.54 11.26
CA ILE A 197 -2.33 6.42 10.68
C ILE A 197 -2.41 5.35 9.59
N ILE A 198 -1.81 5.60 8.44
CA ILE A 198 -1.69 4.59 7.39
C ILE A 198 -0.25 4.11 7.29
N PHE A 199 -0.04 2.79 7.38
CA PHE A 199 1.23 2.15 7.08
C PHE A 199 1.20 1.59 5.66
N THR A 200 2.30 1.73 4.93
CA THR A 200 2.48 1.08 3.62
C THR A 200 3.89 0.54 3.45
N SER A 201 3.99 -0.61 2.79
CA SER A 201 5.28 -1.19 2.39
C SER A 201 5.88 -0.52 1.14
N GLY A 202 5.07 0.18 0.36
CA GLY A 202 5.46 0.77 -0.93
C GLY A 202 6.06 2.18 -0.80
N ARG A 203 6.64 2.66 -1.90
CA ARG A 203 7.10 4.06 -2.02
C ARG A 203 5.95 5.03 -1.85
N ILE A 204 6.21 6.16 -1.21
CA ILE A 204 5.22 7.24 -1.06
C ILE A 204 5.35 8.19 -2.26
N SER A 205 4.56 7.91 -3.30
CA SER A 205 4.39 8.82 -4.45
C SER A 205 3.34 9.88 -4.16
N SER A 206 3.23 10.88 -5.02
CA SER A 206 2.14 11.87 -4.98
C SER A 206 0.77 11.23 -5.06
N GLU A 207 0.57 10.21 -5.92
CA GLU A 207 -0.70 9.50 -6.04
C GLU A 207 -1.11 8.80 -4.75
N ILE A 208 -0.20 8.06 -4.12
CA ILE A 208 -0.43 7.41 -2.83
C ILE A 208 -0.85 8.46 -1.79
N LEU A 209 -0.11 9.57 -1.75
CA LEU A 209 -0.37 10.64 -0.81
C LEU A 209 -1.72 11.34 -1.05
N LEU A 210 -2.09 11.56 -2.31
CA LEU A 210 -3.41 12.11 -2.67
C LEU A 210 -4.54 11.20 -2.21
N LYS A 211 -4.40 9.88 -2.34
CA LYS A 211 -5.40 8.92 -1.85
C LYS A 211 -5.55 9.02 -0.33
N VAL A 212 -4.43 9.08 0.40
CA VAL A 212 -4.40 9.24 1.87
C VAL A 212 -5.05 10.56 2.30
N ALA A 213 -4.68 11.67 1.66
CA ALA A 213 -5.21 12.98 1.97
C ALA A 213 -6.71 13.10 1.65
N LYS A 214 -7.19 12.50 0.56
CA LYS A 214 -8.64 12.43 0.24
C LYS A 214 -9.45 11.73 1.35
N ARG A 215 -8.81 10.93 2.20
CA ARG A 215 -9.43 10.24 3.34
C ARG A 215 -9.21 10.96 4.69
N ASN A 216 -8.68 12.17 4.68
CA ASN A 216 -8.37 12.95 5.88
C ASN A 216 -7.49 12.19 6.89
N ILE A 217 -6.56 11.38 6.38
CA ILE A 217 -5.59 10.66 7.21
C ILE A 217 -4.37 11.56 7.42
N PRO A 218 -4.06 11.97 8.66
CA PRO A 218 -3.01 12.94 8.95
C PRO A 218 -1.58 12.37 8.92
N VAL A 219 -1.39 11.05 9.04
CA VAL A 219 -0.06 10.44 9.12
C VAL A 219 0.06 9.26 8.17
N ILE A 220 1.11 9.25 7.34
CA ILE A 220 1.55 8.11 6.54
C ILE A 220 2.94 7.66 6.97
N ILE A 221 3.10 6.34 7.15
CA ILE A 221 4.36 5.72 7.55
C ILE A 221 4.75 4.66 6.52
N SER A 222 6.00 4.68 6.06
CA SER A 222 6.51 3.66 5.13
C SER A 222 7.92 3.18 5.50
N LYS A 223 8.21 1.92 5.18
CA LYS A 223 9.58 1.38 5.19
C LYS A 223 10.36 1.68 3.90
N SER A 224 9.70 2.23 2.88
CA SER A 224 10.26 2.55 1.56
C SER A 224 10.45 4.05 1.36
N ALA A 225 11.20 4.47 0.36
CA ALA A 225 11.50 5.88 0.10
C ALA A 225 10.28 6.66 -0.43
N PRO A 226 10.16 7.96 -0.11
CA PRO A 226 9.20 8.86 -0.75
C PRO A 226 9.78 9.43 -2.06
N THR A 227 8.92 10.01 -2.91
CA THR A 227 9.37 10.83 -4.06
C THR A 227 9.42 12.31 -3.70
N ASN A 228 10.18 13.11 -4.45
CA ASN A 228 10.27 14.56 -4.24
C ASN A 228 8.88 15.25 -4.27
N LEU A 229 8.01 14.85 -5.20
CA LEU A 229 6.65 15.36 -5.30
C LEU A 229 5.77 14.87 -4.14
N GLY A 230 5.96 13.63 -3.67
CA GLY A 230 5.27 13.11 -2.49
C GLY A 230 5.63 13.90 -1.22
N VAL A 231 6.90 14.24 -1.01
CA VAL A 231 7.32 15.05 0.14
C VAL A 231 6.73 16.46 0.09
N ARG A 232 6.79 17.14 -1.06
CA ARG A 232 6.19 18.49 -1.22
C ARG A 232 4.69 18.48 -0.95
N LEU A 233 3.99 17.52 -1.55
CA LEU A 233 2.56 17.41 -1.40
C LEU A 233 2.15 17.09 0.05
N ALA A 234 3.01 16.42 0.83
CA ALA A 234 2.76 16.12 2.24
C ALA A 234 2.73 17.41 3.06
N ASP A 235 3.69 18.31 2.81
CA ASP A 235 3.70 19.62 3.47
C ASP A 235 2.51 20.48 3.04
N ASP A 236 2.23 20.56 1.73
CA ASP A 236 1.10 21.33 1.18
C ASP A 236 -0.25 20.89 1.80
N LEU A 237 -0.43 19.58 1.97
CA LEU A 237 -1.67 18.99 2.48
C LEU A 237 -1.70 18.82 4.00
N GLY A 238 -0.60 19.12 4.71
CA GLY A 238 -0.52 18.95 6.17
C GLY A 238 -0.47 17.49 6.62
N VAL A 239 -0.03 16.57 5.76
CA VAL A 239 0.15 15.16 6.08
C VAL A 239 1.55 14.95 6.63
N THR A 240 1.66 14.38 7.82
CA THR A 240 2.94 13.95 8.37
C THR A 240 3.40 12.68 7.65
N LEU A 241 4.57 12.74 7.03
CA LEU A 241 5.19 11.63 6.32
C LEU A 241 6.38 11.12 7.13
N LEU A 242 6.33 9.85 7.54
CA LEU A 242 7.41 9.19 8.27
C LEU A 242 7.99 8.04 7.47
N ILE A 243 9.32 7.97 7.44
CA ILE A 243 10.04 6.84 6.86
C ILE A 243 10.75 6.09 7.98
N VAL A 244 10.43 4.80 8.14
CA VAL A 244 11.08 3.96 9.15
C VAL A 244 12.24 3.22 8.50
N LYS A 245 13.44 3.51 8.98
CA LYS A 245 14.68 2.81 8.62
C LYS A 245 15.37 2.35 9.89
N THR A 246 16.16 1.29 9.76
CA THR A 246 17.08 0.83 10.81
C THR A 246 18.53 1.01 10.36
N ARG A 247 19.48 0.74 11.25
CA ARG A 247 20.92 0.87 10.99
C ARG A 247 21.59 -0.49 10.84
N ALA A 248 22.68 -0.52 10.08
CA ALA A 248 23.57 -1.68 10.03
C ALA A 248 24.10 -2.09 11.42
N SER A 249 24.36 -1.13 12.31
CA SER A 249 24.81 -1.41 13.69
C SER A 249 23.79 -2.17 14.54
N LEU A 250 22.50 -2.11 14.18
CA LEU A 250 21.43 -2.85 14.86
C LEU A 250 21.16 -4.20 14.20
N LEU A 251 21.86 -4.54 13.10
CA LEU A 251 21.65 -5.77 12.35
C LEU A 251 21.81 -7.01 13.23
N SER A 252 22.85 -7.07 14.06
CA SER A 252 23.09 -8.20 14.97
C SER A 252 21.94 -8.39 15.97
N GLY A 253 21.41 -7.30 16.54
CA GLY A 253 20.22 -7.33 17.38
C GLY A 253 18.97 -7.77 16.63
N ILE A 254 18.79 -7.30 15.39
CA ILE A 254 17.66 -7.67 14.52
C ILE A 254 17.73 -9.14 14.12
N VAL A 255 18.91 -9.65 13.72
CA VAL A 255 19.13 -11.06 13.39
C VAL A 255 18.77 -11.94 14.58
N ARG A 256 19.16 -11.54 15.78
CA ARG A 256 18.81 -12.25 17.01
C ARG A 256 17.28 -12.28 17.23
N LEU A 257 16.62 -11.13 17.15
CA LEU A 257 15.16 -11.04 17.30
C LEU A 257 14.42 -11.88 16.23
N VAL A 258 14.88 -11.86 14.99
CA VAL A 258 14.29 -12.67 13.91
C VAL A 258 14.44 -14.15 14.21
N LYS A 259 15.61 -14.61 14.69
CA LYS A 259 15.79 -16.01 15.10
C LYS A 259 14.88 -16.42 16.25
N GLU A 260 14.64 -15.53 17.21
CA GLU A 260 13.78 -15.80 18.37
C GLU A 260 12.28 -15.84 17.98
N ALA A 261 11.86 -15.04 16.99
CA ALA A 261 10.44 -14.86 16.65
C ALA A 261 9.97 -15.61 15.39
N HIS A 262 10.88 -16.12 14.55
CA HIS A 262 10.52 -16.72 13.26
C HIS A 262 10.22 -18.23 13.41
N SER A 263 9.23 -18.71 12.65
CA SER A 263 8.77 -20.10 12.68
C SER A 263 9.65 -21.10 11.92
N TYR A 264 10.78 -20.66 11.36
CA TYR A 264 11.72 -21.51 10.62
C TYR A 264 12.93 -21.76 11.51
N ASP A 265 13.43 -23.00 11.54
CA ASP A 265 14.61 -23.35 12.35
C ASP A 265 15.86 -22.56 11.95
N VAL A 266 15.95 -22.16 10.67
CA VAL A 266 17.00 -21.28 10.13
C VAL A 266 16.36 -20.20 9.26
N PRO A 267 15.98 -19.04 9.83
CA PRO A 267 15.40 -17.95 9.06
C PRO A 267 16.48 -17.23 8.26
N GLU A 268 16.20 -16.96 6.99
CA GLU A 268 17.06 -16.16 6.12
C GLU A 268 16.98 -14.68 6.51
N VAL A 269 18.11 -14.08 6.87
CA VAL A 269 18.23 -12.65 7.15
C VAL A 269 19.29 -12.04 6.24
N ILE A 270 18.85 -11.53 5.09
CA ILE A 270 19.72 -10.82 4.15
C ILE A 270 19.72 -9.33 4.51
N ALA A 271 20.90 -8.79 4.79
CA ALA A 271 21.11 -7.36 4.97
C ALA A 271 22.16 -6.87 3.98
N LEU A 272 21.73 -6.03 3.04
CA LEU A 272 22.61 -5.44 2.04
C LEU A 272 23.03 -4.04 2.51
N PRO A 273 24.35 -3.74 2.56
CA PRO A 273 24.81 -2.40 2.90
C PRO A 273 24.38 -1.41 1.80
N ILE A 274 23.95 -0.22 2.22
CA ILE A 274 23.81 0.92 1.29
C ILE A 274 25.24 1.40 1.01
N ILE A 275 25.82 0.94 -0.11
CA ILE A 275 27.20 1.26 -0.51
C ILE A 275 27.33 2.57 -1.30
N GLY A 276 26.21 3.24 -1.60
CA GLY A 276 26.17 4.51 -2.32
C GLY A 276 24.78 5.14 -2.35
N GLY A 277 24.69 6.42 -2.70
CA GLY A 277 23.45 7.19 -2.73
C GLY A 277 23.71 8.70 -2.80
N ASN A 278 22.63 9.49 -2.83
CA ASN A 278 22.75 10.95 -2.75
C ASN A 278 23.44 11.35 -1.42
N PRO A 279 24.53 12.14 -1.45
CA PRO A 279 25.29 12.48 -0.25
C PRO A 279 24.48 13.21 0.82
N ASP A 280 23.65 14.18 0.44
CA ASP A 280 22.81 14.95 1.37
C ASP A 280 21.81 14.05 2.11
N TYR A 281 21.24 13.08 1.39
CA TYR A 281 20.34 12.10 1.97
C TYR A 281 21.04 11.14 2.94
N LEU A 282 22.23 10.67 2.58
CA LEU A 282 23.04 9.79 3.44
C LEU A 282 23.52 10.52 4.70
N GLU A 283 23.91 11.79 4.56
CA GLU A 283 24.32 12.65 5.67
C GLU A 283 23.14 12.94 6.61
N TRP A 284 21.97 13.28 6.05
CA TRP A 284 20.74 13.44 6.81
C TRP A 284 20.37 12.16 7.58
N MET A 285 20.36 11.00 6.93
CA MET A 285 20.13 9.71 7.61
C MET A 285 21.18 9.42 8.71
N GLY A 286 22.44 9.81 8.48
CA GLY A 286 23.49 9.71 9.48
C GLY A 286 23.19 10.53 10.74
N LYS A 287 22.71 11.77 10.57
CA LYS A 287 22.36 12.71 11.65
C LYS A 287 21.12 12.28 12.42
N GLU A 288 20.02 11.97 11.73
CA GLU A 288 18.72 11.67 12.35
C GLU A 288 18.70 10.41 13.22
N VAL A 289 19.65 9.52 13.00
CA VAL A 289 19.65 8.23 13.68
C VAL A 289 20.71 8.20 14.80
N LYS A 290 21.54 9.25 14.99
CA LYS A 290 22.57 9.31 16.05
C LYS A 290 21.90 9.22 17.43
N GLN A 291 22.50 8.42 18.31
CA GLN A 291 22.03 8.22 19.69
C GLN A 291 21.95 9.57 20.43
N SER A 292 20.80 9.81 21.08
CA SER A 292 20.84 10.28 22.45
C SER A 292 21.64 9.25 23.24
N ALA A 293 22.82 9.65 23.75
CA ALA A 293 23.50 8.87 24.76
C ALA A 293 22.58 8.81 25.99
N GLY A 294 22.23 7.60 26.43
CA GLY A 294 21.29 7.33 27.52
C GLY A 294 20.76 5.92 27.41
#